data_AF-A0A9D6FXU3-F1
#
_entry.id   AF-A0A9D6FXU3-F1
#
_cell.length_a   1.000
_cell.length_b   1.000
_cell.length_c   1.000
_cell.angle_alpha   90.00
_cell.angle_beta   90.00
_cell.angle_gamma   90.00
#
_symmetry.space_group_name_H-M   'P 1'
#
loop_
_entity.id
_entity.type
_entity.pdbx_description
1 polymer ?
#
loop_
_entity_poly.entity_id
_entity_poly.type
_entity_poly.pdbx_seq_one_letter_code
_entity_poly.pdbx_strand_id
1 'polypeptide(L)'
;MVVLVTHERPYYLDRTEAGRQLAVRLGGYQGNCVVFGVPNGGMPVAAEIARRLGADLDAVVVRKLPIPFNPEAGYGAMANDGLPVYNRP
;
A
#
# COMPACT_ATOMS: atom_id res chain seq x y z
N MET A 1 3.39 21.82 11.69
CA MET A 1 4.74 21.80 11.07
C MET A 1 4.78 20.61 10.12
N VAL A 2 4.44 20.83 8.85
CA VAL A 2 4.59 19.80 7.81
C VAL A 2 6.05 19.85 7.38
N VAL A 3 6.83 18.82 7.74
CA VAL A 3 8.19 18.68 7.24
C VAL A 3 8.07 18.12 5.82
N LEU A 4 8.15 19.00 4.82
CA LEU A 4 8.31 18.58 3.43
C LEU A 4 9.74 18.05 3.28
N VAL A 5 9.90 16.73 3.27
CA VAL A 5 11.18 16.11 2.94
C VAL A 5 11.38 16.20 1.43
N THR A 6 11.90 17.32 0.96
CA THR A 6 12.24 17.51 -0.45
C THR A 6 13.55 16.77 -0.74
N HIS A 7 13.46 15.57 -1.31
CA HIS A 7 14.65 14.94 -1.88
C HIS A 7 15.00 15.69 -3.17
N GLU A 8 16.20 16.27 -3.23
CA GLU A 8 16.69 17.04 -4.39
C GLU A 8 16.78 16.22 -5.69
N ARG A 9 16.62 14.89 -5.60
CA ARG A 9 16.37 13.99 -6.73
C ARG A 9 15.30 12.95 -6.35
N PRO A 10 14.37 12.62 -7.26
CA PRO A 10 13.42 11.54 -7.01
C PRO A 10 14.18 10.21 -6.89
N TYR A 11 13.95 9.47 -5.80
CA TYR A 11 14.58 8.16 -5.56
C TYR A 11 14.29 7.12 -6.66
N TYR A 12 13.14 7.26 -7.31
CA TYR A 12 12.68 6.43 -8.41
C TYR A 12 12.16 7.32 -9.53
N LEU A 13 12.32 6.89 -10.78
CA LEU A 13 11.85 7.64 -11.95
C LEU A 13 10.31 7.76 -11.96
N ASP A 14 9.64 6.65 -11.65
CA ASP A 14 8.19 6.56 -11.57
C ASP A 14 7.77 5.42 -10.62
N ARG A 15 6.47 5.20 -10.51
CA ARG A 15 5.91 4.12 -9.69
C ARG A 15 6.29 2.73 -10.23
N THR A 16 6.47 2.60 -11.54
CA THR A 16 6.87 1.35 -12.16
C THR A 16 8.28 0.97 -11.69
N GLU A 17 9.22 1.91 -11.74
CA GLU A 17 10.60 1.72 -11.31
C GLU A 17 10.68 1.42 -9.81
N ALA A 18 9.90 2.11 -8.99
CA ALA A 18 9.77 1.79 -7.57
C ALA A 18 9.30 0.33 -7.36
N GLY A 19 8.30 -0.11 -8.12
CA GLY A 19 7.80 -1.49 -8.08
C GLY A 19 8.83 -2.52 -8.50
N ARG A 20 9.63 -2.23 -9.54
CA ARG A 20 10.74 -3.09 -10.00
C ARG A 20 11.75 -3.34 -8.91
N GLN A 21 12.21 -2.26 -8.28
CA GLN A 21 13.24 -2.34 -7.24
C GLN A 21 12.71 -3.01 -5.97
N LEU A 22 11.45 -2.77 -5.62
CA LEU A 22 10.82 -3.45 -4.47
C LEU A 22 10.66 -4.95 -4.73
N ALA A 23 10.23 -5.35 -5.92
CA ALA A 23 10.08 -6.76 -6.28
C ALA A 23 11.38 -7.57 -6.15
N VAL A 24 12.53 -6.98 -6.51
CA VAL A 24 13.85 -7.63 -6.35
C VAL A 24 14.11 -7.97 -4.88
N ARG A 25 13.76 -7.06 -3.96
CA ARG A 25 13.92 -7.28 -2.52
C ARG A 25 12.92 -8.30 -1.96
N LEU A 26 11.78 -8.48 -2.62
CA LEU A 26 10.72 -9.42 -2.25
C LEU A 26 10.86 -10.80 -2.92
N GLY A 27 11.97 -11.09 -3.62
CA GLY A 27 12.16 -12.34 -4.36
C GLY A 27 11.96 -13.63 -3.54
N GLY A 28 12.15 -13.57 -2.21
CA GLY A 28 11.88 -14.70 -1.31
C GLY A 28 10.41 -15.15 -1.23
N TYR A 29 9.47 -14.36 -1.76
CA TYR A 29 8.03 -14.66 -1.76
C TYR A 29 7.52 -15.19 -3.12
N GLN A 30 8.39 -15.38 -4.11
CA GLN A 30 8.01 -15.82 -5.45
C GLN A 30 7.19 -17.13 -5.41
N GLY A 31 6.02 -17.13 -6.05
CA GLY A 31 5.10 -18.28 -6.08
C GLY A 31 4.33 -18.57 -4.78
N ASN A 32 4.57 -17.80 -3.70
CA ASN A 32 3.98 -18.04 -2.37
C ASN A 32 3.34 -16.77 -1.77
N CYS A 33 2.83 -15.87 -2.61
CA CYS A 33 2.17 -14.65 -2.15
C CYS A 33 1.03 -14.21 -3.06
N VAL A 34 0.17 -13.34 -2.51
CA VAL A 34 -0.80 -12.53 -3.24
C VAL A 34 -0.45 -11.07 -2.95
N VAL A 35 -0.50 -10.23 -3.98
CA VAL A 35 -0.17 -8.82 -3.87
C VAL A 35 -1.46 -8.02 -3.84
N PHE A 36 -1.66 -7.24 -2.77
CA PHE A 36 -2.76 -6.29 -2.67
C PHE A 36 -2.29 -4.87 -2.91
N GLY A 37 -2.82 -4.21 -3.94
CA GLY A 37 -2.54 -2.82 -4.25
C GLY A 37 -3.54 -1.86 -3.59
N VAL A 38 -3.03 -0.81 -2.96
CA VAL A 38 -3.88 0.31 -2.50
C VAL A 38 -4.21 1.20 -3.71
N PRO A 39 -5.48 1.55 -3.97
CA PRO A 39 -5.90 2.36 -5.12
C PRO A 39 -5.11 3.67 -5.30
N ASN A 40 -5.15 4.17 -6.55
CA ASN A 40 -4.39 5.33 -7.03
C ASN A 40 -2.88 5.07 -7.09
N GLY A 41 -2.13 5.52 -6.09
CA GLY A 41 -0.67 5.54 -6.14
C GLY A 41 0.00 4.18 -5.94
N GLY A 42 -0.65 3.27 -5.22
CA GLY A 42 -0.09 1.95 -4.90
C GLY A 42 -0.28 0.93 -6.03
N MET A 43 -1.32 1.07 -6.85
CA MET A 43 -1.65 0.09 -7.91
C MET A 43 -0.54 -0.13 -8.94
N PRO A 44 0.09 0.92 -9.52
CA PRO A 44 1.15 0.71 -10.50
C PRO A 44 2.40 0.04 -9.91
N VAL A 45 2.68 0.29 -8.63
CA VAL A 45 3.78 -0.35 -7.89
C VAL A 45 3.47 -1.83 -7.66
N ALA A 46 2.27 -2.13 -7.15
CA ALA A 46 1.79 -3.47 -6.86
C ALA A 46 1.75 -4.35 -8.13
N ALA A 47 1.32 -3.79 -9.26
CA ALA A 47 1.28 -4.50 -10.54
C ALA A 47 2.66 -5.01 -10.97
N GLU A 48 3.69 -4.18 -10.82
CA GLU A 48 5.05 -4.59 -11.21
C GLU A 48 5.63 -5.64 -10.24
N ILE A 49 5.27 -5.58 -8.96
CA ILE A 49 5.64 -6.60 -7.97
C ILE A 49 4.99 -7.94 -8.30
N ALA A 50 3.67 -7.96 -8.50
CA ALA A 50 2.91 -9.15 -8.83
C ALA A 50 3.44 -9.83 -10.10
N ARG A 51 3.68 -9.03 -11.15
CA ARG A 51 4.24 -9.50 -12.42
C ARG A 51 5.60 -10.17 -12.25
N ARG A 52 6.48 -9.62 -11.40
CA ARG A 52 7.84 -10.15 -11.18
C ARG A 52 7.86 -11.36 -10.26
N LEU A 53 6.97 -11.40 -9.27
CA LEU A 53 6.87 -12.53 -8.33
C LEU A 53 6.01 -13.68 -8.85
N GLY A 54 5.35 -13.51 -10.02
CA GLY A 54 4.39 -14.48 -10.54
C GLY A 54 3.21 -14.67 -9.59
N ALA A 55 2.81 -13.60 -8.90
CA ALA A 55 1.77 -13.61 -7.88
C ALA A 55 0.46 -13.03 -8.40
N ASP A 56 -0.65 -13.46 -7.81
CA ASP A 56 -1.95 -12.84 -8.07
C ASP A 56 -1.96 -11.39 -7.56
N LEU A 57 -2.67 -10.52 -8.28
CA LEU A 57 -2.83 -9.11 -7.95
C LEU A 57 -4.31 -8.80 -7.71
N ASP A 58 -4.61 -8.16 -6.59
CA ASP A 58 -5.93 -7.61 -6.32
C ASP A 58 -5.83 -6.22 -5.66
N ALA A 59 -6.94 -5.49 -5.61
CA ALA A 59 -7.03 -4.19 -4.95
C ALA A 59 -7.54 -4.35 -3.51
N VAL A 60 -6.93 -3.65 -2.56
CA VAL A 60 -7.45 -3.53 -1.19
C VAL A 60 -8.03 -2.14 -0.98
N VAL A 61 -9.36 -2.07 -0.84
CA VAL A 61 -10.09 -0.83 -0.58
C VAL A 61 -10.52 -0.82 0.87
N VAL A 62 -9.88 0.03 1.66
CA VAL A 62 -10.21 0.23 3.08
C VAL A 62 -10.52 1.69 3.36
N ARG A 63 -11.39 1.91 4.34
CA ARG A 63 -11.66 3.23 4.90
C ARG A 63 -11.26 3.22 6.37
N LYS A 64 -10.54 4.25 6.79
CA LYS A 64 -10.27 4.50 8.21
C LYS A 64 -11.57 4.87 8.92
N LEU A 65 -11.75 4.41 10.15
CA LEU A 65 -12.79 4.88 11.07
C LEU A 65 -12.19 6.05 11.87
N PRO A 66 -12.54 7.31 11.55
CA PRO A 66 -11.98 8.48 12.24
C PRO A 66 -12.57 8.63 13.63
N ILE A 67 -11.81 9.23 14.54
CA ILE A 67 -12.31 9.66 15.85
C ILE A 67 -12.92 11.07 15.68
N PRO A 68 -14.16 11.32 16.16
CA PRO A 68 -14.71 12.67 16.18
C PRO A 68 -13.73 13.65 16.82
N PHE A 69 -13.51 14.80 16.19
CA PHE A 69 -12.59 15.86 16.65
C PHE A 69 -11.10 15.48 16.66
N ASN A 70 -10.72 14.27 16.24
CA ASN A 70 -9.33 13.88 15.98
C ASN A 70 -9.24 12.93 14.77
N PRO A 71 -9.50 13.41 13.54
CA PRO A 71 -9.59 12.57 12.33
C PRO A 71 -8.24 11.97 11.91
N GLU A 72 -7.13 12.56 12.34
CA GLU A 72 -5.77 12.01 12.15
C GLU A 72 -5.51 10.78 13.02
N ALA A 73 -6.24 10.61 14.13
CA ALA A 73 -6.27 9.37 14.91
C ALA A 73 -7.32 8.38 14.35
N GLY A 74 -6.96 7.09 14.31
CA GLY A 74 -7.86 6.02 13.84
C GLY A 74 -8.46 5.24 15.00
N TYR A 75 -9.78 5.08 14.98
CA TYR A 75 -10.50 4.17 15.87
C TYR A 75 -10.45 2.72 15.34
N GLY A 76 -10.27 2.58 14.03
CA GLY A 76 -10.25 1.30 13.33
C GLY A 76 -10.27 1.47 11.82
N ALA A 77 -10.65 0.41 11.11
CA ALA A 77 -10.83 0.40 9.66
C ALA A 77 -12.02 -0.47 9.25
N MET A 78 -12.52 -0.27 8.03
CA MET A 78 -13.58 -1.06 7.42
C MET A 78 -13.20 -1.36 5.96
N ALA A 79 -13.43 -2.60 5.53
CA ALA A 79 -13.22 -3.05 4.17
C ALA A 79 -14.54 -3.01 3.38
N ASN A 80 -14.53 -3.60 2.18
CA ASN A 80 -15.69 -3.70 1.29
C ASN A 80 -16.82 -4.60 1.82
N ASP A 81 -16.54 -5.46 2.81
CA ASP A 81 -17.52 -6.32 3.48
C ASP A 81 -18.42 -5.58 4.48
N GLY A 82 -18.13 -4.30 4.77
CA GLY A 82 -18.87 -3.48 5.73
C GLY A 82 -18.61 -3.85 7.19
N LEU A 83 -17.68 -4.76 7.47
CA LEU A 83 -17.34 -5.17 8.84
C LEU A 83 -16.27 -4.24 9.42
N PRO A 84 -16.55 -3.55 10.54
CA PRO A 84 -15.54 -2.72 11.19
C PRO A 84 -14.56 -3.58 12.00
N VAL A 85 -13.28 -3.24 11.90
CA VAL A 85 -12.21 -3.75 12.76
C VAL A 85 -11.70 -2.59 13.62
N TYR A 86 -11.71 -2.77 14.94
CA TYR A 86 -11.29 -1.76 15.89
C TYR A 86 -9.84 -1.95 16.33
N ASN A 87 -9.14 -0.84 16.56
CA ASN A 87 -7.80 -0.88 17.15
C ASN A 87 -7.89 -1.45 18.58
N ARG A 88 -6.96 -2.33 18.92
CA ARG A 88 -6.81 -2.84 20.30
C ARG A 88 -5.84 -1.94 21.08
N PRO A 89 -6.04 -1.78 22.40
CA PRO A 89 -5.09 -1.09 23.27
C PRO A 89 -3.73 -1.78 23.31
#